data_AF-A0A924M2F1-F1
#
_entry.id   AF-A0A924M2F1-F1
#
_cell.length_a   1.000
_cell.length_b   1.000
_cell.length_c   1.000
_cell.angle_alpha   90.00
_cell.angle_beta   90.00
_cell.angle_gamma   90.00
#
_symmetry.space_group_name_H-M   'P 1'
#
loop_
_entity.id
_entity.type
_entity.pdbx_description
1 polymer ?
#
loop_
_entity_poly.entity_id
_entity_poly.type
_entity_poly.pdbx_seq_one_letter_code
_entity_poly.pdbx_strand_id
1 'polypeptide(L)'
;MLLAAVAAFLTRSSVGNYPSSTKVDWTARGLGALLTLGLALAGAVLLVQGLEPPLGAGLAIFGPLLATLSVWGGDLLWNERRKWLWMLIGSSIFLVLMAVALNLTLTSAVVMGLVGLWAGGTTLLSQNSVARGRLLQLRERVTAWQFLLALAVLVRVPVPLWPEGFPLIGTVQTVLITLAALLWGWSIIGARVLFLAITAFSMGLIVEILGSRSGIPFGVYSYAASPAPTVLGVPLIVPLGWFAMVLSAHVLARGNPLLTGLGMVAWDLGLEALMTQQGYWTWTDPNPLWYGAPIQNYLSWFGVGAGISLIYRTLGPELHARAGLGWAFRLEALFIPAGLALFDLWPAALVCGIAMNLFAWHEVLFQKVPAQAFK
;
A
#
# COMPACT_ATOMS: atom_id res chain seq x y z
N MET A 1 -4.98 -6.03 -19.86
CA MET A 1 -3.77 -6.69 -19.31
C MET A 1 -3.92 -7.12 -17.86
N LEU A 2 -4.40 -6.26 -16.93
CA LEU A 2 -4.61 -6.63 -15.51
C LEU A 2 -5.57 -7.82 -15.32
N LEU A 3 -6.73 -7.82 -16.00
CA LEU A 3 -7.71 -8.93 -15.96
C LEU A 3 -7.16 -10.23 -16.56
N ALA A 4 -6.33 -10.14 -17.61
CA ALA A 4 -5.67 -11.30 -18.20
C ALA A 4 -4.54 -11.86 -17.30
N ALA A 5 -3.81 -10.99 -16.60
CA ALA A 5 -2.82 -11.38 -15.60
C ALA A 5 -3.47 -12.01 -14.37
N VAL A 6 -4.62 -11.51 -13.92
CA VAL A 6 -5.44 -12.11 -12.86
C VAL A 6 -5.98 -13.47 -13.29
N ALA A 7 -6.54 -13.59 -14.49
CA ALA A 7 -7.03 -14.85 -15.03
C ALA A 7 -5.90 -15.89 -15.21
N ALA A 8 -4.73 -15.48 -15.70
CA ALA A 8 -3.55 -16.33 -15.85
C ALA A 8 -2.92 -16.71 -14.50
N PHE A 9 -2.98 -15.83 -13.49
CA PHE A 9 -2.56 -16.16 -12.13
C PHE A 9 -3.46 -17.25 -11.52
N LEU A 10 -4.77 -17.17 -11.74
CA LEU A 10 -5.78 -18.09 -11.21
C LEU A 10 -5.82 -19.48 -11.88
N THR A 11 -5.36 -19.62 -13.13
CA THR A 11 -5.31 -20.92 -13.83
C THR A 11 -4.09 -21.74 -13.41
N ARG A 12 -4.23 -22.53 -12.35
CA ARG A 12 -3.19 -23.44 -11.84
C ARG A 12 -2.92 -24.58 -12.84
N SER A 13 -1.74 -24.63 -13.44
CA SER A 13 -1.18 -25.84 -14.07
C SER A 13 -0.04 -26.37 -13.21
N SER A 14 0.07 -27.69 -13.09
CA SER A 14 1.05 -28.37 -12.24
C SER A 14 2.48 -28.07 -12.68
N VAL A 15 3.32 -27.69 -11.73
CA VAL A 15 4.73 -27.35 -11.95
C VAL A 15 5.60 -28.58 -11.72
N GLY A 16 6.50 -28.89 -12.66
CA GLY A 16 7.50 -29.96 -12.52
C GLY A 16 8.57 -29.66 -11.47
N ASN A 17 9.32 -30.67 -11.04
CA ASN A 17 10.36 -30.57 -10.00
C ASN A 17 11.44 -29.52 -10.36
N TYR A 18 11.44 -28.37 -9.66
CA TYR A 18 12.53 -27.40 -9.70
C TYR A 18 13.51 -27.63 -8.54
N PRO A 19 14.84 -27.57 -8.76
CA PRO A 19 15.82 -27.77 -7.71
C PRO A 19 15.70 -26.69 -6.62
N SER A 20 15.58 -27.12 -5.37
CA SER A 20 15.36 -26.27 -4.18
C SER A 20 16.64 -25.88 -3.44
N SER A 21 17.83 -26.24 -3.95
CA SER A 21 19.00 -26.47 -3.10
C SER A 21 20.04 -25.36 -2.98
N THR A 22 19.78 -24.10 -3.39
CA THR A 22 20.71 -23.01 -3.08
C THR A 22 20.32 -22.29 -1.79
N LYS A 23 21.30 -22.13 -0.88
CA LYS A 23 21.15 -21.35 0.35
C LYS A 23 20.72 -19.93 -0.04
N VAL A 24 19.52 -19.55 0.39
CA VAL A 24 18.95 -18.24 0.08
C VAL A 24 19.62 -17.17 0.93
N ASP A 25 20.25 -16.19 0.30
CA ASP A 25 20.79 -15.03 1.00
C ASP A 25 19.72 -13.92 1.07
N TRP A 26 19.03 -13.87 2.21
CA TRP A 26 18.02 -12.84 2.48
C TRP A 26 18.62 -11.46 2.71
N THR A 27 19.90 -11.37 3.10
CA THR A 27 20.54 -10.07 3.37
C THR A 27 20.79 -9.32 2.08
N ALA A 28 21.37 -9.97 1.07
CA ALA A 28 21.58 -9.40 -0.26
C ALA A 28 20.26 -8.97 -0.92
N ARG A 29 19.22 -9.81 -0.83
CA ARG A 29 17.89 -9.53 -1.40
C ARG A 29 17.22 -8.35 -0.69
N GLY A 30 17.23 -8.34 0.65
CA GLY A 30 16.61 -7.31 1.46
C GLY A 30 17.29 -5.96 1.32
N LEU A 31 18.63 -5.92 1.42
CA LEU A 31 19.39 -4.67 1.25
C LEU A 31 19.25 -4.08 -0.15
N GLY A 32 19.28 -4.92 -1.20
CA GLY A 32 19.05 -4.47 -2.57
C GLY A 32 17.65 -3.88 -2.77
N ALA A 33 16.63 -4.53 -2.20
CA ALA A 33 15.27 -4.03 -2.25
C ALA A 33 15.10 -2.71 -1.50
N LEU A 34 15.67 -2.58 -0.29
CA LEU A 34 15.63 -1.35 0.49
C LEU A 34 16.33 -0.19 -0.22
N LEU A 35 17.51 -0.43 -0.79
CA LEU A 35 18.27 0.59 -1.51
C LEU A 35 17.51 1.10 -2.74
N THR A 36 16.92 0.19 -3.53
CA THR A 36 16.17 0.54 -4.74
C THR A 36 14.82 1.18 -4.45
N LEU A 37 14.17 0.83 -3.34
CA LEU A 37 13.01 1.57 -2.83
C LEU A 37 13.40 2.97 -2.31
N GLY A 38 14.58 3.11 -1.69
CA GLY A 38 15.12 4.43 -1.31
C GLY A 38 15.34 5.33 -2.54
N LEU A 39 15.85 4.77 -3.64
CA LEU A 39 15.95 5.47 -4.91
C LEU A 39 14.56 5.84 -5.49
N ALA A 40 13.57 4.95 -5.37
CA ALA A 40 12.20 5.26 -5.77
C ALA A 40 11.64 6.48 -5.02
N LEU A 41 11.85 6.52 -3.69
CA LEU A 41 11.43 7.64 -2.86
C LEU A 41 12.16 8.93 -3.24
N ALA A 42 13.47 8.88 -3.49
CA ALA A 42 14.22 10.03 -3.99
C ALA A 42 13.67 10.51 -5.34
N GLY A 43 13.31 9.59 -6.24
CA GLY A 43 12.64 9.90 -7.51
C GLY A 43 11.30 10.60 -7.32
N ALA A 44 10.48 10.13 -6.38
CA ALA A 44 9.21 10.77 -6.03
C ALA A 44 9.41 12.20 -5.48
N VAL A 45 10.42 12.41 -4.62
CA VAL A 45 10.79 13.74 -4.12
C VAL A 45 11.20 14.68 -5.26
N LEU A 46 12.04 14.21 -6.19
CA LEU A 46 12.46 14.98 -7.36
C LEU A 46 11.26 15.44 -8.20
N LEU A 47 10.31 14.53 -8.46
CA LEU A 47 9.09 14.84 -9.20
C LEU A 47 8.25 15.91 -8.51
N VAL A 48 7.98 15.73 -7.22
CA VAL A 48 7.14 16.63 -6.44
C VAL A 48 7.76 18.03 -6.32
N GLN A 49 9.10 18.11 -6.21
CA GLN A 49 9.82 19.38 -6.16
C GLN A 49 10.06 19.99 -7.56
N GLY A 50 9.66 19.32 -8.64
CA GLY A 50 9.91 19.77 -10.01
C GLY A 50 11.39 19.76 -10.42
N LEU A 51 12.22 18.99 -9.72
CA LEU A 51 13.67 18.89 -9.93
C LEU A 51 13.99 17.71 -10.85
N GLU A 52 14.71 17.94 -11.95
CA GLU A 52 15.10 16.91 -12.93
C GLU A 52 13.97 15.90 -13.26
N PRO A 53 12.81 16.34 -13.79
CA PRO A 53 11.63 15.49 -13.97
C PRO A 53 11.88 14.15 -14.68
N PRO A 54 12.74 14.06 -15.72
CA PRO A 54 13.05 12.78 -16.34
C PRO A 54 13.74 11.79 -15.38
N LEU A 55 14.69 12.26 -14.56
CA LEU A 55 15.37 11.41 -13.57
C LEU A 55 14.43 11.03 -12.45
N GLY A 56 13.64 11.99 -11.95
CA GLY A 56 12.61 11.75 -10.95
C GLY A 56 11.66 10.64 -11.40
N ALA A 57 11.15 10.74 -12.63
CA ALA A 57 10.27 9.73 -13.22
C ALA A 57 10.96 8.37 -13.38
N GLY A 58 12.19 8.35 -13.91
CA GLY A 58 12.94 7.12 -14.06
C GLY A 58 13.16 6.41 -12.73
N LEU A 59 13.59 7.13 -11.69
CA LEU A 59 13.83 6.55 -10.37
C LEU A 59 12.53 6.09 -9.70
N ALA A 60 11.45 6.89 -9.76
CA ALA A 60 10.16 6.53 -9.17
C ALA A 60 9.54 5.28 -9.81
N ILE A 61 9.70 5.09 -11.13
CA ILE A 61 9.17 3.93 -11.87
C ILE A 61 10.08 2.70 -11.70
N PHE A 62 11.38 2.86 -11.94
CA PHE A 62 12.29 1.73 -11.97
C PHE A 62 12.80 1.31 -10.59
N GLY A 63 12.77 2.19 -9.58
CA GLY A 63 13.14 1.83 -8.20
C GLY A 63 12.33 0.64 -7.65
N PRO A 64 10.98 0.67 -7.66
CA PRO A 64 10.16 -0.47 -7.23
C PRO A 64 10.36 -1.71 -8.11
N LEU A 65 10.53 -1.53 -9.42
CA LEU A 65 10.81 -2.63 -10.34
C LEU A 65 12.15 -3.32 -10.04
N LEU A 66 13.21 -2.55 -9.78
CA LEU A 66 14.51 -3.08 -9.36
C LEU A 66 14.42 -3.75 -7.98
N ALA A 67 13.60 -3.21 -7.06
CA ALA A 67 13.33 -3.85 -5.78
C ALA A 67 12.69 -5.24 -5.97
N THR A 68 11.75 -5.39 -6.92
CA THR A 68 11.19 -6.71 -7.23
C THR A 68 12.23 -7.68 -7.77
N LEU A 69 13.24 -7.22 -8.53
CA LEU A 69 14.35 -8.06 -8.99
C LEU A 69 15.27 -8.47 -7.84
N SER A 70 15.59 -7.53 -6.95
CA SER A 70 16.37 -7.81 -5.73
C SER A 70 15.65 -8.85 -4.87
N VAL A 71 14.33 -8.71 -4.69
CA VAL A 71 13.53 -9.73 -4.00
C VAL A 71 13.48 -11.02 -4.80
N TRP A 72 13.31 -11.04 -6.12
CA TRP A 72 13.20 -12.28 -6.89
C TRP A 72 14.48 -13.14 -6.83
N GLY A 73 15.64 -12.51 -7.00
CA GLY A 73 16.91 -13.24 -7.07
C GLY A 73 18.16 -12.37 -6.97
N GLY A 74 18.13 -11.31 -6.15
CA GLY A 74 19.30 -10.43 -5.96
C GLY A 74 20.56 -11.17 -5.51
N ASP A 75 20.41 -12.25 -4.74
CA ASP A 75 21.50 -13.17 -4.37
C ASP A 75 22.12 -13.88 -5.58
N LEU A 76 21.28 -14.29 -6.54
CA LEU A 76 21.72 -14.94 -7.78
C LEU A 76 22.44 -13.94 -8.70
N LEU A 77 21.89 -12.72 -8.81
CA LEU A 77 22.54 -11.64 -9.56
C LEU A 77 23.89 -11.26 -8.95
N TRP A 78 23.98 -11.25 -7.62
CA TRP A 78 25.22 -10.96 -6.89
C TRP A 78 26.28 -12.04 -7.04
N ASN A 79 25.87 -13.31 -7.05
CA ASN A 79 26.77 -14.43 -7.31
C ASN A 79 27.35 -14.37 -8.73
N GLU A 80 26.55 -13.92 -9.71
CA GLU A 80 26.94 -13.72 -11.10
C GLU A 80 27.39 -12.27 -11.38
N ARG A 81 27.75 -11.50 -10.35
CA ARG A 81 28.02 -10.05 -10.45
C ARG A 81 29.05 -9.70 -11.52
N ARG A 82 30.00 -10.57 -11.85
CA ARG A 82 30.99 -10.30 -12.91
C ARG A 82 30.33 -10.29 -14.29
N LYS A 83 29.48 -11.27 -14.60
CA LYS A 83 28.66 -11.28 -15.83
C LYS A 83 27.68 -10.12 -15.83
N TRP A 84 27.09 -9.85 -14.67
CA TRP A 84 26.17 -8.72 -14.47
C TRP A 84 26.83 -7.37 -14.72
N LEU A 85 28.06 -7.17 -14.23
CA LEU A 85 28.85 -5.96 -14.40
C LEU A 85 29.23 -5.76 -15.86
N TRP A 86 29.65 -6.81 -16.57
CA TRP A 86 29.97 -6.73 -18.00
C TRP A 86 28.74 -6.43 -18.85
N MET A 87 27.61 -7.07 -18.56
CA MET A 87 26.34 -6.77 -19.21
C MET A 87 25.95 -5.32 -18.96
N LEU A 88 26.11 -4.85 -17.71
CA LEU A 88 25.84 -3.48 -17.33
C LEU A 88 26.71 -2.48 -18.06
N ILE A 89 28.03 -2.67 -18.04
CA ILE A 89 28.99 -1.81 -18.73
C ILE A 89 28.66 -1.77 -20.23
N GLY A 90 28.42 -2.93 -20.85
CA GLY A 90 28.03 -3.00 -22.26
C GLY A 90 26.72 -2.27 -22.56
N SER A 91 25.69 -2.47 -21.74
CA SER A 91 24.42 -1.75 -21.89
C SER A 91 24.58 -0.26 -21.63
N SER A 92 25.33 0.17 -20.62
CA SER A 92 25.57 1.57 -20.32
C SER A 92 26.34 2.28 -21.42
N ILE A 93 27.37 1.63 -22.00
CA ILE A 93 28.10 2.17 -23.16
C ILE A 93 27.16 2.30 -24.36
N PHE A 94 26.38 1.27 -24.67
CA PHE A 94 25.41 1.31 -25.77
C PHE A 94 24.38 2.43 -25.56
N LEU A 95 23.86 2.58 -24.34
CA LEU A 95 22.87 3.59 -24.00
C LEU A 95 23.45 5.01 -24.03
N VAL A 96 24.70 5.21 -23.60
CA VAL A 96 25.41 6.49 -23.73
C VAL A 96 25.66 6.83 -25.20
N LEU A 97 26.13 5.86 -26.00
CA LEU A 97 26.33 6.05 -27.44
C LEU A 97 25.01 6.37 -28.15
N MET A 98 23.92 5.68 -27.78
CA MET A 98 22.60 5.96 -28.31
C MET A 98 22.06 7.31 -27.86
N ALA A 99 22.30 7.70 -26.60
CA ALA A 99 21.95 9.02 -26.10
C ALA A 99 22.69 10.12 -26.85
N VAL A 100 23.99 9.96 -27.13
CA VAL A 100 24.76 10.89 -27.96
C VAL A 100 24.22 10.92 -29.40
N ALA A 101 23.96 9.76 -30.01
CA ALA A 101 23.45 9.67 -31.37
C ALA A 101 22.06 10.30 -31.53
N LEU A 102 21.21 10.19 -30.51
CA LEU A 102 19.86 10.75 -30.46
C LEU A 102 19.82 12.15 -29.82
N ASN A 103 20.97 12.73 -29.50
CA ASN A 103 21.12 14.03 -28.83
C ASN A 103 20.27 14.17 -27.55
N LEU A 104 20.21 13.10 -26.75
CA LEU A 104 19.48 13.04 -25.49
C LEU A 104 20.27 13.70 -24.35
N THR A 105 19.55 14.20 -23.36
CA THR A 105 20.14 14.72 -22.12
C THR A 105 20.81 13.61 -21.30
N LEU A 106 21.80 13.97 -20.47
CA LEU A 106 22.43 13.04 -19.52
C LEU A 106 21.37 12.35 -18.63
N THR A 107 20.38 13.11 -18.19
CA THR A 107 19.23 12.65 -17.42
C THR A 107 18.48 11.52 -18.14
N SER A 108 18.20 11.68 -19.43
CA SER A 108 17.56 10.66 -20.27
C SER A 108 18.44 9.41 -20.43
N ALA A 109 19.76 9.58 -20.57
CA ALA A 109 20.70 8.47 -20.63
C ALA A 109 20.72 7.64 -19.34
N VAL A 110 20.64 8.30 -18.17
CA VAL A 110 20.52 7.62 -16.86
C VAL A 110 19.22 6.82 -16.77
N VAL A 111 18.10 7.38 -17.21
CA VAL A 111 16.80 6.65 -17.23
C VAL A 111 16.89 5.41 -18.11
N MET A 112 17.47 5.52 -19.30
CA MET A 112 17.69 4.35 -20.15
C MET A 112 18.60 3.31 -19.45
N GLY A 113 19.59 3.75 -18.68
CA GLY A 113 20.41 2.87 -17.85
C GLY A 113 19.59 2.06 -16.85
N LEU A 114 18.61 2.69 -16.19
CA LEU A 114 17.67 2.01 -15.28
C LEU A 114 16.80 0.98 -16.02
N VAL A 115 16.34 1.31 -17.24
CA VAL A 115 15.62 0.37 -18.11
C VAL A 115 16.50 -0.84 -18.43
N GLY A 116 17.76 -0.62 -18.83
CA GLY A 116 18.72 -1.67 -19.15
C GLY A 116 19.04 -2.57 -17.95
N LEU A 117 19.25 -1.97 -16.78
CA LEU A 117 19.41 -2.65 -15.49
C LEU A 117 18.23 -3.60 -15.21
N TRP A 118 17.02 -3.08 -15.34
CA TRP A 118 15.81 -3.85 -15.08
C TRP A 118 15.60 -4.95 -16.12
N ALA A 119 15.70 -4.63 -17.41
CA ALA A 119 15.51 -5.59 -18.50
C ALA A 119 16.57 -6.70 -18.49
N GLY A 120 17.84 -6.34 -18.27
CA GLY A 120 18.95 -7.28 -18.17
C GLY A 120 18.84 -8.19 -16.94
N GLY A 121 18.51 -7.62 -15.77
CA GLY A 121 18.23 -8.38 -14.56
C GLY A 121 17.07 -9.36 -14.73
N THR A 122 15.97 -8.90 -15.33
CA THR A 122 14.80 -9.73 -15.64
C THR A 122 15.18 -10.88 -16.56
N THR A 123 15.93 -10.60 -17.63
CA THR A 123 16.36 -11.62 -18.60
C THR A 123 17.22 -12.70 -17.94
N LEU A 124 18.23 -12.30 -17.15
CA LEU A 124 19.11 -13.25 -16.48
C LEU A 124 18.39 -14.11 -15.45
N LEU A 125 17.51 -13.51 -14.64
CA LEU A 125 16.68 -14.26 -13.70
C LEU A 125 15.69 -15.18 -14.40
N SER A 126 15.11 -14.76 -15.54
CA SER A 126 14.20 -15.61 -16.31
C SER A 126 14.88 -16.84 -16.91
N GLN A 127 16.17 -16.74 -17.26
CA GLN A 127 16.94 -17.87 -17.79
C GLN A 127 17.41 -18.81 -16.67
N ASN A 128 17.62 -18.27 -15.46
CA ASN A 128 18.04 -19.05 -14.30
C ASN A 128 16.94 -20.02 -13.81
N SER A 129 17.24 -21.31 -13.72
CA SER A 129 16.29 -22.35 -13.31
C SER A 129 15.84 -22.22 -11.86
N VAL A 130 16.73 -21.79 -10.95
CA VAL A 130 16.43 -21.59 -9.53
C VAL A 130 15.53 -20.37 -9.35
N ALA A 131 15.83 -19.26 -10.02
CA ALA A 131 15.00 -18.06 -9.97
C ALA A 131 13.57 -18.34 -10.49
N ARG A 132 13.44 -19.08 -11.60
CA ARG A 132 12.12 -19.55 -12.09
C ARG A 132 11.40 -20.43 -11.08
N GLY A 133 12.11 -21.40 -10.49
CA GLY A 133 11.55 -22.26 -9.44
C GLY A 133 10.99 -21.44 -8.26
N ARG A 134 11.73 -20.42 -7.81
CA ARG A 134 11.29 -19.50 -6.74
C ARG A 134 10.02 -18.73 -7.12
N LEU A 135 9.93 -18.22 -8.34
CA LEU A 135 8.75 -17.48 -8.81
C LEU A 135 7.51 -18.38 -8.88
N LEU A 136 7.68 -19.62 -9.34
CA LEU A 136 6.60 -20.60 -9.40
C LEU A 136 6.14 -21.03 -7.99
N GLN A 137 7.07 -21.26 -7.07
CA GLN A 137 6.74 -21.51 -5.67
C GLN A 137 6.03 -20.32 -5.02
N LEU A 138 6.43 -19.09 -5.35
CA LEU A 138 5.74 -17.89 -4.87
C LEU A 138 4.30 -17.85 -5.38
N ARG A 139 4.07 -18.17 -6.65
CA ARG A 139 2.73 -18.27 -7.25
C ARG A 139 1.84 -19.29 -6.52
N GLU A 140 2.42 -20.40 -6.06
CA GLU A 140 1.67 -21.42 -5.30
C GLU A 140 1.32 -20.99 -3.87
N ARG A 141 2.18 -20.17 -3.26
CA ARG A 141 2.03 -19.71 -1.86
C ARG A 141 1.21 -18.43 -1.73
N VAL A 142 1.25 -17.56 -2.72
CA VAL A 142 0.52 -16.29 -2.72
C VAL A 142 -0.96 -16.55 -2.95
N THR A 143 -1.76 -16.20 -1.96
CA THR A 143 -3.22 -16.24 -2.03
C THR A 143 -3.76 -15.05 -2.83
N ALA A 144 -4.99 -15.16 -3.33
CA ALA A 144 -5.61 -14.11 -4.14
C ALA A 144 -5.72 -12.78 -3.38
N TRP A 145 -6.03 -12.79 -2.08
CA TRP A 145 -6.11 -11.56 -1.29
C TRP A 145 -4.75 -10.88 -1.10
N GLN A 146 -3.67 -11.64 -0.95
CA GLN A 146 -2.31 -11.09 -0.87
C GLN A 146 -1.90 -10.43 -2.18
N PHE A 147 -2.27 -11.04 -3.32
CA PHE A 147 -2.04 -10.45 -4.63
C PHE A 147 -2.79 -9.12 -4.79
N LEU A 148 -4.07 -9.07 -4.40
CA LEU A 148 -4.86 -7.82 -4.45
C LEU A 148 -4.27 -6.74 -3.54
N LEU A 149 -3.79 -7.10 -2.35
CA LEU A 149 -3.16 -6.16 -1.44
C LEU A 149 -1.82 -5.64 -2.00
N ALA A 150 -1.02 -6.50 -2.63
CA ALA A 150 0.19 -6.08 -3.32
C ALA A 150 -0.14 -5.13 -4.49
N LEU A 151 -1.21 -5.42 -5.25
CA LEU A 151 -1.68 -4.53 -6.31
C LEU A 151 -2.16 -3.18 -5.77
N ALA A 152 -2.84 -3.15 -4.61
CA ALA A 152 -3.24 -1.92 -3.95
C ALA A 152 -2.05 -1.01 -3.60
N VAL A 153 -0.89 -1.60 -3.28
CA VAL A 153 0.37 -0.85 -3.11
C VAL A 153 0.90 -0.34 -4.45
N LEU A 154 0.93 -1.20 -5.47
CA LEU A 154 1.50 -0.84 -6.78
C LEU A 154 0.73 0.28 -7.48
N VAL A 155 -0.59 0.36 -7.31
CA VAL A 155 -1.38 1.44 -7.93
C VAL A 155 -1.05 2.82 -7.38
N ARG A 156 -0.32 2.94 -6.26
CA ARG A 156 0.16 4.23 -5.72
C ARG A 156 1.41 4.77 -6.40
N VAL A 157 2.21 3.91 -7.05
CA VAL A 157 3.47 4.32 -7.68
C VAL A 157 3.29 5.50 -8.65
N PRO A 158 2.19 5.58 -9.44
CA PRO A 158 1.95 6.72 -10.32
C PRO A 158 1.57 8.04 -9.64
N VAL A 159 1.28 8.11 -8.33
CA VAL A 159 0.75 9.34 -7.69
C VAL A 159 1.66 10.56 -7.90
N PRO A 160 2.99 10.49 -7.70
CA PRO A 160 3.88 11.62 -7.99
C PRO A 160 4.01 11.96 -9.48
N LEU A 161 3.66 11.03 -10.37
CA LEU A 161 3.73 11.18 -11.82
C LEU A 161 2.43 11.73 -12.42
N TRP A 162 1.31 11.50 -11.74
CA TRP A 162 -0.02 11.93 -12.16
C TRP A 162 -0.86 12.38 -10.95
N PRO A 163 -0.55 13.56 -10.37
CA PRO A 163 -1.26 14.08 -9.21
C PRO A 163 -2.77 14.26 -9.44
N GLU A 164 -3.17 14.66 -10.65
CA GLU A 164 -4.58 14.84 -11.04
C GLU A 164 -5.35 13.51 -11.04
N GLY A 165 -4.65 12.39 -11.18
CA GLY A 165 -5.20 11.04 -11.11
C GLY A 165 -5.40 10.53 -9.68
N PHE A 166 -5.00 11.28 -8.65
CA PHE A 166 -5.07 10.86 -7.24
C PHE A 166 -6.45 10.34 -6.81
N PRO A 167 -7.59 10.98 -7.15
CA PRO A 167 -8.92 10.45 -6.83
C PRO A 167 -9.19 9.04 -7.36
N LEU A 168 -8.82 8.80 -8.63
CA LEU A 168 -9.03 7.52 -9.30
C LEU A 168 -8.12 6.47 -8.68
N ILE A 169 -6.84 6.80 -8.46
CA ILE A 169 -5.86 5.92 -7.84
C ILE A 169 -6.32 5.53 -6.43
N GLY A 170 -6.72 6.49 -5.60
CA GLY A 170 -7.23 6.26 -4.26
C GLY A 170 -8.49 5.38 -4.26
N THR A 171 -9.40 5.60 -5.20
CA THR A 171 -10.61 4.76 -5.36
C THR A 171 -10.27 3.32 -5.73
N VAL A 172 -9.44 3.13 -6.77
CA VAL A 172 -9.01 1.80 -7.22
C VAL A 172 -8.30 1.07 -6.09
N GLN A 173 -7.43 1.76 -5.37
CA GLN A 173 -6.77 1.22 -4.20
C GLN A 173 -7.76 0.75 -3.12
N THR A 174 -8.68 1.61 -2.69
CA THR A 174 -9.62 1.25 -1.62
C THR A 174 -10.50 0.07 -2.03
N VAL A 175 -10.89 0.00 -3.31
CA VAL A 175 -11.57 -1.17 -3.88
C VAL A 175 -10.69 -2.41 -3.79
N LEU A 176 -9.42 -2.34 -4.17
CA LEU A 176 -8.49 -3.48 -4.08
C LEU A 176 -8.30 -3.96 -2.64
N ILE A 177 -8.16 -3.04 -1.67
CA ILE A 177 -8.07 -3.37 -0.24
C ILE A 177 -9.38 -4.02 0.24
N THR A 178 -10.53 -3.51 -0.19
CA THR A 178 -11.84 -4.08 0.15
C THR A 178 -12.01 -5.48 -0.42
N LEU A 179 -11.65 -5.70 -1.68
CA LEU A 179 -11.68 -7.03 -2.30
C LEU A 179 -10.69 -7.99 -1.61
N ALA A 180 -9.50 -7.52 -1.23
CA ALA A 180 -8.57 -8.31 -0.43
C ALA A 180 -9.18 -8.69 0.93
N ALA A 181 -9.82 -7.76 1.61
CA ALA A 181 -10.50 -7.99 2.88
C ALA A 181 -11.65 -9.00 2.74
N LEU A 182 -12.45 -8.91 1.68
CA LEU A 182 -13.52 -9.87 1.37
C LEU A 182 -12.96 -11.27 1.12
N LEU A 183 -11.94 -11.42 0.26
CA LEU A 183 -11.35 -12.73 -0.04
C LEU A 183 -10.65 -13.34 1.17
N TRP A 184 -9.95 -12.52 1.96
CA TRP A 184 -9.33 -12.97 3.20
C TRP A 184 -10.39 -13.43 4.21
N GLY A 185 -11.41 -12.61 4.48
CA GLY A 185 -12.48 -12.96 5.42
C GLY A 185 -13.30 -14.17 4.94
N TRP A 186 -13.56 -14.29 3.63
CA TRP A 186 -14.24 -15.46 3.05
C TRP A 186 -13.45 -16.73 3.33
N SER A 187 -12.11 -16.70 3.23
CA SER A 187 -11.27 -17.85 3.53
C SER A 187 -11.30 -18.31 4.99
N ILE A 188 -11.83 -17.48 5.91
CA ILE A 188 -11.91 -17.76 7.35
C ILE A 188 -13.35 -18.11 7.77
N ILE A 189 -14.32 -17.26 7.42
CA ILE A 189 -15.72 -17.36 7.89
C ILE A 189 -16.75 -17.61 6.78
N GLY A 190 -16.31 -17.79 5.53
CA GLY A 190 -17.17 -18.00 4.37
C GLY A 190 -18.07 -16.80 4.06
N ALA A 191 -19.28 -17.06 3.58
CA ALA A 191 -20.24 -16.03 3.17
C ALA A 191 -20.66 -15.05 4.26
N ARG A 192 -20.44 -15.38 5.54
CA ARG A 192 -20.66 -14.46 6.67
C ARG A 192 -19.91 -13.15 6.50
N VAL A 193 -18.74 -13.16 5.84
CA VAL A 193 -17.97 -11.92 5.56
C VAL A 193 -18.78 -10.92 4.74
N LEU A 194 -19.64 -11.38 3.82
CA LEU A 194 -20.46 -10.48 2.99
C LEU A 194 -21.47 -9.73 3.85
N PHE A 195 -22.09 -10.42 4.81
CA PHE A 195 -22.99 -9.79 5.77
C PHE A 195 -22.25 -8.75 6.64
N LEU A 196 -21.06 -9.09 7.14
CA LEU A 196 -20.24 -8.14 7.90
C LEU A 196 -19.82 -6.93 7.06
N ALA A 197 -19.48 -7.15 5.79
CA ALA A 197 -19.11 -6.08 4.86
C ALA A 197 -20.27 -5.15 4.58
N ILE A 198 -21.45 -5.68 4.27
CA ILE A 198 -22.67 -4.89 4.04
C ILE A 198 -23.05 -4.12 5.30
N THR A 199 -22.94 -4.75 6.47
CA THR A 199 -23.25 -4.10 7.76
C THR A 199 -22.31 -2.94 8.03
N ALA A 200 -21.00 -3.15 7.95
CA ALA A 200 -20.00 -2.11 8.20
C ALA A 200 -20.08 -0.98 7.17
N PHE A 201 -20.26 -1.32 5.89
CA PHE A 201 -20.47 -0.35 4.80
C PHE A 201 -21.71 0.50 5.06
N SER A 202 -22.83 -0.12 5.42
CA SER A 202 -24.10 0.58 5.65
C SER A 202 -24.04 1.45 6.89
N MET A 203 -23.46 0.96 7.99
CA MET A 203 -23.25 1.75 9.20
C MET A 203 -22.38 2.97 8.93
N GLY A 204 -21.24 2.79 8.26
CA GLY A 204 -20.37 3.88 7.81
C GLY A 204 -21.12 4.88 6.96
N LEU A 205 -21.80 4.43 5.91
CA LEU A 205 -22.57 5.31 5.03
C LEU A 205 -23.66 6.09 5.78
N ILE A 206 -24.38 5.45 6.70
CA ILE A 206 -25.43 6.11 7.48
C ILE A 206 -24.84 7.21 8.36
N VAL A 207 -23.74 6.94 9.09
CA VAL A 207 -23.13 7.97 9.95
C VAL A 207 -22.56 9.13 9.15
N GLU A 208 -22.01 8.88 7.95
CA GLU A 208 -21.49 9.93 7.06
C GLU A 208 -22.61 10.78 6.45
N ILE A 209 -23.75 10.17 6.10
CA ILE A 209 -24.92 10.91 5.62
C ILE A 209 -25.48 11.79 6.74
N LEU A 210 -25.56 11.26 7.98
CA LEU A 210 -26.01 12.04 9.13
C LEU A 210 -25.04 13.18 9.43
N GLY A 211 -23.73 12.89 9.44
CA GLY A 211 -22.67 13.85 9.69
C GLY A 211 -22.67 15.01 8.70
N SER A 212 -22.55 14.69 7.41
CA SER A 212 -22.48 15.70 6.34
C SER A 212 -23.74 16.55 6.18
N ARG A 213 -24.90 16.11 6.70
CA ARG A 213 -26.17 16.87 6.62
C ARG A 213 -26.53 17.64 7.88
N SER A 214 -26.21 17.08 9.06
CA SER A 214 -26.66 17.62 10.35
C SER A 214 -25.52 18.15 11.23
N GLY A 215 -24.27 17.85 10.88
CA GLY A 215 -23.11 18.09 11.73
C GLY A 215 -22.89 17.04 12.81
N ILE A 216 -23.80 16.07 12.98
CA ILE A 216 -23.69 15.01 14.00
C ILE A 216 -23.45 13.66 13.31
N PRO A 217 -22.41 12.89 13.68
CA PRO A 217 -21.63 13.03 14.92
C PRO A 217 -20.28 13.74 14.76
N PHE A 218 -19.81 13.99 13.53
CA PHE A 218 -18.42 14.39 13.26
C PHE A 218 -18.10 15.89 13.45
N GLY A 219 -19.10 16.77 13.40
CA GLY A 219 -18.94 18.22 13.25
C GLY A 219 -19.49 18.72 11.91
N VAL A 220 -19.44 20.03 11.65
CA VAL A 220 -20.01 20.62 10.41
C VAL A 220 -19.00 20.57 9.25
N TYR A 221 -19.27 19.76 8.23
CA TYR A 221 -18.44 19.61 7.03
C TYR A 221 -19.27 19.32 5.78
N SER A 222 -18.64 19.42 4.60
CA SER A 222 -19.27 19.14 3.31
C SER A 222 -18.38 18.31 2.39
N TYR A 223 -18.98 17.35 1.69
CA TYR A 223 -18.37 16.57 0.60
C TYR A 223 -18.62 17.17 -0.79
N ALA A 224 -19.10 18.42 -0.92
CA ALA A 224 -19.53 18.97 -2.20
C ALA A 224 -18.45 18.95 -3.30
N ALA A 225 -17.17 19.09 -2.93
CA ALA A 225 -16.03 19.05 -3.84
C ALA A 225 -15.39 17.65 -3.97
N SER A 226 -15.96 16.64 -3.32
CA SER A 226 -15.41 15.29 -3.38
C SER A 226 -15.51 14.68 -4.77
N PRO A 227 -14.45 14.00 -5.23
CA PRO A 227 -14.47 13.33 -6.52
C PRO A 227 -15.41 12.12 -6.52
N ALA A 228 -16.02 11.86 -7.68
CA ALA A 228 -16.79 10.65 -7.92
C ALA A 228 -15.88 9.39 -7.90
N PRO A 229 -16.41 8.19 -7.58
CA PRO A 229 -17.82 7.89 -7.34
C PRO A 229 -18.30 8.22 -5.92
N THR A 230 -19.54 8.70 -5.80
CA THR A 230 -20.22 8.95 -4.52
C THR A 230 -21.47 8.08 -4.37
N VAL A 231 -21.86 7.81 -3.12
CA VAL A 231 -23.09 7.13 -2.74
C VAL A 231 -23.88 8.08 -1.85
N LEU A 232 -25.03 8.55 -2.33
CA LEU A 232 -25.89 9.50 -1.61
C LEU A 232 -25.16 10.78 -1.15
N GLY A 233 -24.14 11.22 -1.90
CA GLY A 233 -23.32 12.40 -1.60
C GLY A 233 -22.03 12.11 -0.81
N VAL A 234 -21.84 10.88 -0.32
CA VAL A 234 -20.63 10.46 0.41
C VAL A 234 -19.67 9.76 -0.56
N PRO A 235 -18.36 10.08 -0.57
CA PRO A 235 -17.39 9.42 -1.45
C PRO A 235 -17.33 7.92 -1.18
N LEU A 236 -17.37 7.08 -2.21
CA LEU A 236 -17.43 5.62 -2.08
C LEU A 236 -16.27 5.04 -1.25
N ILE A 237 -15.11 5.69 -1.28
CA ILE A 237 -13.93 5.26 -0.52
C ILE A 237 -14.18 5.23 1.00
N VAL A 238 -15.06 6.09 1.51
CA VAL A 238 -15.32 6.23 2.95
C VAL A 238 -16.07 5.01 3.51
N PRO A 239 -17.26 4.62 3.01
CA PRO A 239 -17.95 3.41 3.49
C PRO A 239 -17.20 2.11 3.16
N LEU A 240 -16.40 2.06 2.08
CA LEU A 240 -15.48 0.94 1.84
C LEU A 240 -14.38 0.86 2.90
N GLY A 241 -13.82 2.01 3.30
CA GLY A 241 -12.84 2.13 4.39
C GLY A 241 -13.41 1.65 5.74
N TRP A 242 -14.65 2.04 6.05
CA TRP A 242 -15.37 1.58 7.25
C TRP A 242 -15.46 0.06 7.36
N PHE A 243 -15.54 -0.66 6.24
CA PHE A 243 -15.41 -2.12 6.24
C PHE A 243 -13.94 -2.56 6.37
N ALA A 244 -13.13 -2.25 5.36
CA ALA A 244 -11.85 -2.92 5.15
C ALA A 244 -10.78 -2.51 6.18
N MET A 245 -10.74 -1.23 6.53
CA MET A 245 -9.74 -0.69 7.46
C MET A 245 -10.10 -0.97 8.90
N VAL A 246 -11.38 -0.91 9.28
CA VAL A 246 -11.81 -1.39 10.60
C VAL A 246 -11.50 -2.87 10.75
N LEU A 247 -11.71 -3.69 9.71
CA LEU A 247 -11.40 -5.12 9.77
C LEU A 247 -9.89 -5.36 9.92
N SER A 248 -9.06 -4.62 9.18
CA SER A 248 -7.60 -4.69 9.31
C SER A 248 -7.13 -4.26 10.70
N ALA A 249 -7.67 -3.17 11.24
CA ALA A 249 -7.40 -2.69 12.60
C ALA A 249 -7.91 -3.68 13.66
N HIS A 250 -9.07 -4.31 13.47
CA HIS A 250 -9.61 -5.35 14.35
C HIS A 250 -8.69 -6.56 14.46
N VAL A 251 -8.10 -6.98 13.34
CA VAL A 251 -7.10 -8.06 13.31
C VAL A 251 -5.86 -7.67 14.12
N LEU A 252 -5.33 -6.46 13.91
CA LEU A 252 -4.17 -5.98 14.67
C LEU A 252 -4.48 -5.83 16.16
N ALA A 253 -5.68 -5.39 16.50
CA ALA A 253 -6.13 -5.22 17.87
C ALA A 253 -6.51 -6.54 18.58
N ARG A 254 -6.30 -7.70 17.93
CA ARG A 254 -6.75 -9.03 18.41
C ARG A 254 -8.22 -9.03 18.87
N GLY A 255 -9.06 -8.31 18.13
CA GLY A 255 -10.49 -8.21 18.40
C GLY A 255 -10.87 -7.31 19.57
N ASN A 256 -9.94 -6.52 20.13
CA ASN A 256 -10.23 -5.49 21.13
C ASN A 256 -10.90 -4.27 20.45
N PRO A 257 -12.18 -3.96 20.75
CA PRO A 257 -12.89 -2.86 20.09
C PRO A 257 -12.33 -1.49 20.41
N LEU A 258 -11.88 -1.25 21.65
CA LEU A 258 -11.31 0.03 22.05
C LEU A 258 -9.99 0.31 21.32
N LEU A 259 -9.13 -0.71 21.24
CA LEU A 259 -7.88 -0.60 20.50
C LEU A 259 -8.14 -0.45 19.00
N THR A 260 -9.16 -1.12 18.45
CA THR A 260 -9.59 -0.91 17.05
C THR A 260 -10.03 0.53 16.81
N GLY A 261 -10.84 1.10 17.72
CA GLY A 261 -11.25 2.51 17.66
C GLY A 261 -10.05 3.47 17.66
N LEU A 262 -9.05 3.23 18.52
CA LEU A 262 -7.79 4.00 18.50
C LEU A 262 -7.04 3.87 17.17
N GLY A 263 -7.03 2.67 16.57
CA GLY A 263 -6.47 2.46 15.23
C GLY A 263 -7.19 3.26 14.15
N MET A 264 -8.52 3.36 14.23
CA MET A 264 -9.30 4.17 13.31
C MET A 264 -9.04 5.66 13.47
N VAL A 265 -8.90 6.17 14.70
CA VAL A 265 -8.46 7.55 14.95
C VAL A 265 -7.05 7.79 14.41
N ALA A 266 -6.13 6.85 14.62
CA ALA A 266 -4.77 6.97 14.11
C ALA A 266 -4.72 7.05 12.57
N TRP A 267 -5.58 6.30 11.88
CA TRP A 267 -5.73 6.38 10.43
C TRP A 267 -6.36 7.70 9.99
N ASP A 268 -7.40 8.14 10.70
CA ASP A 268 -8.12 9.39 10.42
C ASP A 268 -7.23 10.63 10.54
N LEU A 269 -6.30 10.70 11.50
CA LEU A 269 -5.34 11.82 11.62
C LEU A 269 -4.59 12.11 10.31
N GLY A 270 -4.26 11.08 9.54
CA GLY A 270 -3.60 11.24 8.24
C GLY A 270 -4.55 11.50 7.09
N LEU A 271 -5.69 10.81 7.07
CA LEU A 271 -6.75 11.06 6.08
C LEU A 271 -7.24 12.50 6.16
N GLU A 272 -7.46 13.01 7.36
CA GLU A 272 -8.03 14.32 7.58
C GLU A 272 -7.11 15.43 7.06
N ALA A 273 -5.81 15.32 7.36
CA ALA A 273 -4.82 16.24 6.82
C ALA A 273 -4.73 16.19 5.28
N LEU A 274 -4.76 14.98 4.71
CA LEU A 274 -4.62 14.79 3.27
C LEU A 274 -5.86 15.27 2.51
N MET A 275 -7.05 14.81 2.91
CA MET A 275 -8.28 15.02 2.16
C MET A 275 -8.80 16.46 2.29
N THR A 276 -8.62 17.11 3.45
CA THR A 276 -8.91 18.54 3.58
C THR A 276 -7.94 19.38 2.75
N GLN A 277 -6.65 19.05 2.72
CA GLN A 277 -5.68 19.78 1.89
C GLN A 277 -5.96 19.63 0.39
N GLN A 278 -6.45 18.46 -0.04
CA GLN A 278 -6.90 18.23 -1.41
C GLN A 278 -8.28 18.84 -1.71
N GLY A 279 -8.95 19.41 -0.70
CA GLY A 279 -10.27 20.04 -0.83
C GLY A 279 -11.40 19.05 -1.07
N TYR A 280 -11.23 17.76 -0.75
CA TYR A 280 -12.28 16.75 -0.98
C TYR A 280 -13.41 16.86 0.03
N TRP A 281 -13.08 17.23 1.26
CA TRP A 281 -14.07 17.72 2.19
C TRP A 281 -13.62 19.03 2.80
N THR A 282 -14.60 19.84 3.21
CA THR A 282 -14.37 21.17 3.77
C THR A 282 -15.08 21.29 5.10
N TRP A 283 -14.30 21.57 6.15
CA TRP A 283 -14.82 21.83 7.49
C TRP A 283 -15.26 23.29 7.65
N THR A 284 -16.38 23.47 8.33
CA THR A 284 -16.95 24.79 8.68
C THR A 284 -17.38 24.82 10.15
N ASP A 285 -16.89 23.86 10.94
CA ASP A 285 -17.20 23.77 12.37
C ASP A 285 -16.60 24.96 13.14
N PRO A 286 -17.33 25.54 14.13
CA PRO A 286 -16.84 26.67 14.91
C PRO A 286 -15.64 26.33 15.81
N ASN A 287 -15.36 25.06 16.10
CA ASN A 287 -14.27 24.65 16.99
C ASN A 287 -13.27 23.72 16.29
N PRO A 288 -12.56 24.20 15.25
CA PRO A 288 -11.60 23.38 14.50
C PRO A 288 -10.41 22.99 15.39
N LEU A 289 -9.90 21.77 15.20
CA LEU A 289 -8.73 21.27 15.93
C LEU A 289 -7.59 20.87 14.99
N TRP A 290 -7.83 19.88 14.13
CA TRP A 290 -6.78 19.27 13.30
C TRP A 290 -7.22 19.31 11.83
N TYR A 291 -6.54 20.13 11.04
CA TYR A 291 -6.87 20.37 9.63
C TYR A 291 -8.35 20.72 9.42
N GLY A 292 -8.94 21.48 10.35
CA GLY A 292 -10.34 21.92 10.31
C GLY A 292 -11.31 20.99 11.05
N ALA A 293 -11.00 19.71 11.19
CA ALA A 293 -11.86 18.77 11.91
C ALA A 293 -11.88 19.07 13.42
N PRO A 294 -13.05 19.06 14.07
CA PRO A 294 -13.18 19.30 15.50
C PRO A 294 -12.97 18.00 16.29
N ILE A 295 -12.87 18.07 17.62
CA ILE A 295 -12.59 16.89 18.47
C ILE A 295 -13.66 15.78 18.33
N GLN A 296 -14.90 16.17 18.03
CA GLN A 296 -16.06 15.30 17.84
C GLN A 296 -15.84 14.32 16.68
N ASN A 297 -15.10 14.72 15.63
CA ASN A 297 -14.73 13.84 14.53
C ASN A 297 -13.96 12.62 15.06
N TYR A 298 -12.88 12.85 15.82
CA TYR A 298 -12.05 11.78 16.36
C TYR A 298 -12.78 10.89 17.37
N LEU A 299 -13.64 11.48 18.21
CA LEU A 299 -14.48 10.69 19.12
C LEU A 299 -15.46 9.80 18.36
N SER A 300 -15.98 10.29 17.24
CA SER A 300 -16.88 9.53 16.35
C SER A 300 -16.14 8.43 15.61
N TRP A 301 -14.95 8.71 15.07
CA TRP A 301 -14.09 7.68 14.46
C TRP A 301 -13.75 6.55 15.43
N PHE A 302 -13.42 6.90 16.67
CA PHE A 302 -13.22 5.95 17.75
C PHE A 302 -14.50 5.12 18.01
N GLY A 303 -15.63 5.77 18.24
CA GLY A 303 -16.89 5.12 18.61
C GLY A 303 -17.45 4.21 17.52
N VAL A 304 -17.50 4.69 16.27
CA VAL A 304 -17.98 3.91 15.12
C VAL A 304 -17.04 2.75 14.83
N GLY A 305 -15.72 2.99 14.84
CA GLY A 305 -14.71 1.94 14.65
C GLY A 305 -14.80 0.84 15.73
N ALA A 306 -14.95 1.22 16.99
CA ALA A 306 -15.16 0.28 18.09
C ALA A 306 -16.49 -0.48 17.96
N GLY A 307 -17.58 0.19 17.56
CA GLY A 307 -18.89 -0.42 17.33
C GLY A 307 -18.85 -1.49 16.23
N ILE A 308 -18.26 -1.18 15.07
CA ILE A 308 -18.08 -2.15 13.99
C ILE A 308 -17.17 -3.30 14.43
N SER A 309 -16.10 -3.01 15.17
CA SER A 309 -15.21 -4.03 15.74
C SER A 309 -15.93 -4.99 16.70
N LEU A 310 -16.90 -4.51 17.48
CA LEU A 310 -17.73 -5.35 18.34
C LEU A 310 -18.62 -6.31 17.52
N ILE A 311 -19.14 -5.85 16.38
CA ILE A 311 -19.89 -6.70 15.45
C ILE A 311 -18.99 -7.80 14.87
N TYR A 312 -17.76 -7.45 14.45
CA TYR A 312 -16.80 -8.46 13.99
C TYR A 312 -16.45 -9.45 15.10
N ARG A 313 -16.24 -8.99 16.33
CA ARG A 313 -15.95 -9.85 17.48
C ARG A 313 -17.07 -10.85 17.77
N THR A 314 -18.31 -10.42 17.64
CA THR A 314 -19.49 -11.24 18.00
C THR A 314 -19.90 -12.20 16.88
N LEU A 315 -19.87 -11.74 15.62
CA LEU A 315 -20.39 -12.49 14.48
C LEU A 315 -19.30 -13.20 13.64
N GLY A 316 -18.04 -12.81 13.81
CA GLY A 316 -16.87 -13.44 13.20
C GLY A 316 -15.66 -13.51 14.16
N PRO A 317 -15.81 -14.11 15.37
CA PRO A 317 -14.72 -14.21 16.35
C PRO A 317 -13.45 -14.87 15.79
N GLU A 318 -13.53 -15.66 14.74
CA GLU A 318 -12.38 -16.31 14.10
C GLU A 318 -11.45 -15.33 13.37
N LEU A 319 -11.96 -14.13 13.02
CA LEU A 319 -11.24 -13.14 12.23
C LEU A 319 -10.03 -12.56 12.97
N HIS A 320 -10.11 -12.34 14.29
CA HIS A 320 -8.99 -11.76 15.03
C HIS A 320 -7.90 -12.77 15.41
N ALA A 321 -8.16 -14.07 15.27
CA ALA A 321 -7.22 -15.13 15.60
C ALA A 321 -6.21 -15.42 14.47
N ARG A 322 -6.48 -14.92 13.25
CA ARG A 322 -5.64 -15.15 12.07
C ARG A 322 -4.88 -13.89 11.73
N ALA A 323 -3.55 -13.95 11.82
CA ALA A 323 -2.70 -12.93 11.23
C ALA A 323 -2.90 -12.90 9.69
N GLY A 324 -2.86 -11.71 9.09
CA GLY A 324 -2.98 -11.59 7.64
C GLY A 324 -3.37 -10.19 7.22
N LEU A 325 -4.67 -9.87 7.28
CA LEU A 325 -5.21 -8.61 6.79
C LEU A 325 -4.69 -7.37 7.55
N GLY A 326 -4.13 -7.52 8.76
CA GLY A 326 -3.41 -6.45 9.44
C GLY A 326 -2.29 -5.81 8.63
N TRP A 327 -1.78 -6.49 7.60
CA TRP A 327 -0.86 -5.89 6.63
C TRP A 327 -1.46 -4.74 5.83
N ALA A 328 -2.77 -4.70 5.58
CA ALA A 328 -3.39 -3.56 4.92
C ALA A 328 -3.17 -2.28 5.74
N PHE A 329 -3.47 -2.30 7.03
CA PHE A 329 -3.22 -1.17 7.92
C PHE A 329 -1.73 -0.84 8.04
N ARG A 330 -0.83 -1.84 8.12
CA ARG A 330 0.62 -1.59 8.17
C ARG A 330 1.15 -0.91 6.92
N LEU A 331 0.62 -1.27 5.75
CA LEU A 331 0.97 -0.64 4.49
C LEU A 331 0.45 0.81 4.46
N GLU A 332 -0.78 1.07 4.91
CA GLU A 332 -1.28 2.44 5.07
C GLU A 332 -0.43 3.27 6.04
N ALA A 333 0.00 2.66 7.16
CA ALA A 333 0.88 3.28 8.15
C ALA A 333 2.27 3.64 7.61
N LEU A 334 2.66 3.07 6.47
CA LEU A 334 3.87 3.44 5.73
C LEU A 334 3.56 4.53 4.69
N PHE A 335 2.53 4.32 3.87
CA PHE A 335 2.28 5.15 2.69
C PHE A 335 1.60 6.48 3.00
N ILE A 336 0.67 6.55 3.95
CA ILE A 336 -0.03 7.82 4.28
C ILE A 336 0.97 8.85 4.83
N PRO A 337 1.79 8.54 5.85
CA PRO A 337 2.80 9.48 6.34
C PRO A 337 3.80 9.90 5.27
N ALA A 338 4.26 8.95 4.44
CA ALA A 338 5.17 9.26 3.34
C ALA A 338 4.52 10.18 2.30
N GLY A 339 3.26 9.95 1.94
CA GLY A 339 2.49 10.81 1.05
C GLY A 339 2.30 12.21 1.62
N LEU A 340 1.93 12.32 2.90
CA LEU A 340 1.81 13.60 3.60
C LEU A 340 3.12 14.39 3.58
N ALA A 341 4.25 13.72 3.85
CA ALA A 341 5.57 14.35 3.79
C ALA A 341 5.92 14.81 2.37
N LEU A 342 5.56 14.04 1.34
CA LEU A 342 5.72 14.45 -0.06
C LEU A 342 4.90 15.70 -0.37
N PHE A 343 3.67 15.81 0.12
CA PHE A 343 2.84 17.01 -0.03
C PHE A 343 3.18 18.16 0.93
N ASP A 344 4.38 18.15 1.53
CA ASP A 344 4.88 19.16 2.47
C ASP A 344 4.06 19.32 3.77
N LEU A 345 3.27 18.30 4.12
CA LEU A 345 2.48 18.24 5.36
C LEU A 345 3.27 17.54 6.48
N TRP A 346 4.48 18.00 6.76
CA TRP A 346 5.40 17.37 7.72
C TRP A 346 4.81 17.16 9.13
N PRO A 347 4.09 18.12 9.74
CA PRO A 347 3.48 17.89 11.05
C PRO A 347 2.47 16.74 11.01
N ALA A 348 1.64 16.68 9.97
CA ALA A 348 0.69 15.58 9.80
C ALA A 348 1.37 14.24 9.54
N ALA A 349 2.40 14.24 8.68
CA ALA A 349 3.20 13.06 8.42
C ALA A 349 3.80 12.48 9.71
N LEU A 350 4.35 13.33 10.58
CA LEU A 350 4.94 12.90 11.85
C LEU A 350 3.87 12.37 12.82
N VAL A 351 2.80 13.13 13.06
CA VAL A 351 1.75 12.76 14.01
C VAL A 351 1.02 11.49 13.58
N CYS A 352 0.56 11.43 12.32
CA CYS A 352 -0.08 10.25 11.74
C CYS A 352 0.90 9.07 11.70
N GLY A 353 2.15 9.31 11.32
CA GLY A 353 3.18 8.27 11.25
C GLY A 353 3.45 7.62 12.58
N ILE A 354 3.60 8.42 13.64
CA ILE A 354 3.75 7.92 15.01
C ILE A 354 2.49 7.18 15.44
N ALA A 355 1.31 7.79 15.33
CA ALA A 355 0.06 7.20 15.80
C ALA A 355 -0.23 5.84 15.11
N MET A 356 -0.17 5.81 13.77
CA MET A 356 -0.44 4.60 13.00
C MET A 356 0.61 3.50 13.25
N ASN A 357 1.90 3.84 13.35
CA ASN A 357 2.92 2.81 13.57
C ASN A 357 2.97 2.32 15.01
N LEU A 358 2.71 3.17 16.00
CA LEU A 358 2.51 2.73 17.39
C LEU A 358 1.37 1.73 17.47
N PHE A 359 0.24 2.00 16.81
CA PHE A 359 -0.87 1.05 16.73
C PHE A 359 -0.50 -0.22 15.93
N ALA A 360 0.07 -0.07 14.73
CA ALA A 360 0.28 -1.19 13.81
C ALA A 360 1.33 -2.21 14.28
N TRP A 361 2.24 -1.77 15.14
CA TRP A 361 3.36 -2.55 15.66
C TRP A 361 3.36 -2.68 17.19
N HIS A 362 2.28 -2.29 17.88
CA HIS A 362 2.21 -2.29 19.36
C HIS A 362 2.62 -3.64 19.97
N GLU A 363 2.27 -4.76 19.35
CA GLU A 363 2.66 -6.08 19.85
C GLU A 363 4.17 -6.30 19.84
N VAL A 364 4.86 -5.83 18.80
CA VAL A 364 6.32 -5.97 18.67
C VAL A 364 7.02 -4.98 19.60
N LEU A 365 6.47 -3.78 19.75
CA LEU A 365 7.06 -2.70 20.55
C LEU A 365 6.89 -2.93 22.06
N PHE A 366 5.75 -3.47 22.49
CA PHE A 366 5.38 -3.54 23.90
C PHE A 366 5.28 -4.96 24.47
N GLN A 367 5.31 -6.01 23.67
CA GLN A 367 5.47 -7.38 24.18
C GLN A 367 6.95 -7.79 24.13
N LYS A 368 7.44 -8.43 25.20
CA LYS A 368 8.69 -9.20 25.15
C LYS A 368 8.46 -10.39 24.23
N VAL A 369 8.69 -10.23 22.93
CA VAL A 369 8.66 -11.34 21.98
C VAL A 369 9.67 -12.39 22.46
N PRO A 370 9.25 -13.62 22.83
CA PRO A 370 10.21 -14.69 23.04
C PRO A 370 10.94 -14.88 21.71
N ALA A 371 12.28 -14.93 21.73
CA ALA A 371 13.17 -14.94 20.56
C ALA A 371 12.93 -16.09 19.53
N GLN A 372 11.89 -16.90 19.71
CA GLN A 372 11.52 -18.02 18.85
C GLN A 372 10.49 -17.68 17.76
N ALA A 373 9.86 -16.50 17.77
CA ALA A 373 8.80 -16.14 16.80
C ALA A 373 9.30 -15.69 15.41
N PHE A 374 10.63 -15.59 15.19
CA PHE A 374 11.23 -15.15 13.93
C PHE A 374 11.98 -16.26 13.17
N LYS A 375 11.69 -17.54 13.46
CA LYS A 375 12.26 -18.68 12.72
C LYS A 375 11.35 -19.19 11.62
#